data_AF-A0A350J7C8-F1
#
_entry.id   AF-A0A350J7C8-F1
#
_cell.length_a   1.000
_cell.length_b   1.000
_cell.length_c   1.000
_cell.angle_alpha   90.00
_cell.angle_beta   90.00
_cell.angle_gamma   90.00
#
_symmetry.space_group_name_H-M   'P 1'
#
loop_
_entity.id
_entity.type
_entity.pdbx_description
1 polymer ?
#
loop_
_entity_poly.entity_id
_entity_poly.type
_entity_poly.pdbx_seq_one_letter_code
_entity_poly.pdbx_strand_id
1 'polypeptide(L)'
;MKSFKKVTSLFICASMIASVTACSSILDKSKDQIIDKAEEVANAVCDLNAEDIADLAGLKKADKEELVAAFGEELDEIDEAIADTMSFEIDEDSAEGSTKDEEGSVDVIFTMVDYEAVAEDEENTSDLDTFTAALADSEEVQEIKVTMEFSLEDDEWVLSNYDSKDFDKLFAFKDFEISFAGALIERAEALADAIVNMDVDTIAQICAYDEDTTAGIADILNLDNYDEKVVYEAIANRTTYVINEDSAVLTENGGSIDVDFSEPDYYSIDDDSYATTLDELASEMNVSGMMLTRTETFEFEYDDNGELIISDDYFFSDIYEYLLYYTPSVAAAVPTVSNGSDYIPCVDHTEWWWDDGDGVTYTNATDIELDIIPTIDAQDYSFIWDFYYEVAYNGSTIYTSSDRSDSGMYIEAYFYASDVPAVSAPDGYLYSGEYTITFFALDGTQIASNTCTVVNSTYGAADGSATPTSTPTSTPSGDTAPDDFTAGATEIVSSSVDLLDWWDTENEEWLVGGKYPSGTSEIMLAVRTTETSDPGRYYEFYYAPLGTTDFNDFTFLDYGTVNQTTYSDGPYYDIILDSSVVDGIYICALWEDDADGELMAYGVCTVGEV
;
A
#
# COMPACT_ATOMS: atom_id res chain seq x y z
N MET A 1 34.54 -24.18 -5.94
CA MET A 1 35.83 -24.63 -5.34
C MET A 1 36.80 -25.24 -6.37
N LYS A 2 37.62 -24.39 -6.99
CA LYS A 2 38.87 -24.77 -7.66
C LYS A 2 39.96 -23.85 -7.10
N SER A 3 41.05 -24.45 -6.65
CA SER A 3 42.22 -23.78 -6.08
C SER A 3 42.77 -22.69 -7.00
N PHE A 4 42.61 -21.42 -6.62
CA PHE A 4 43.29 -20.30 -7.26
C PHE A 4 44.78 -20.41 -6.89
N LYS A 5 45.58 -20.76 -7.89
CA LYS A 5 47.01 -20.99 -7.73
C LYS A 5 47.69 -19.64 -7.80
N LYS A 6 48.35 -19.27 -6.69
CA LYS A 6 49.45 -18.31 -6.60
C LYS A 6 50.41 -18.50 -7.79
N VAL A 7 50.25 -17.71 -8.85
CA VAL A 7 51.19 -17.56 -9.97
C VAL A 7 51.60 -16.08 -9.95
N THR A 8 52.63 -15.74 -9.17
CA THR A 8 53.97 -15.49 -9.72
C THR A 8 54.00 -14.33 -10.71
N SER A 9 53.97 -13.09 -10.21
CA SER A 9 54.58 -11.95 -10.91
C SER A 9 56.03 -11.82 -10.44
N LEU A 10 56.87 -12.70 -11.00
CA LEU A 10 58.31 -12.67 -10.90
C LEU A 10 58.82 -11.80 -12.05
N PHE A 11 58.74 -10.47 -11.95
CA PHE A 11 59.39 -9.58 -12.90
C PHE A 11 60.06 -8.39 -12.19
N ILE A 12 61.38 -8.30 -12.41
CA ILE A 12 62.30 -7.18 -12.13
C ILE A 12 62.90 -7.15 -10.71
N CYS A 13 63.89 -8.02 -10.42
CA CYS A 13 64.99 -7.65 -9.51
C CYS A 13 66.24 -8.53 -9.70
N ALA A 14 66.73 -8.65 -10.94
CA ALA A 14 67.91 -9.44 -11.28
C ALA A 14 69.13 -8.62 -11.74
N SER A 15 69.34 -7.39 -11.25
CA SER A 15 70.45 -6.54 -11.75
C SER A 15 71.27 -5.71 -10.74
N MET A 16 71.26 -5.96 -9.43
CA MET A 16 72.05 -5.14 -8.48
C MET A 16 73.09 -5.89 -7.60
N ILE A 17 73.44 -7.17 -7.87
CA ILE A 17 74.44 -7.91 -7.05
C ILE A 17 75.91 -7.64 -7.50
N ALA A 18 76.31 -6.38 -7.74
CA ALA A 18 77.70 -6.09 -8.12
C ALA A 18 78.34 -4.83 -7.51
N SER A 19 77.78 -4.27 -6.43
CA SER A 19 78.32 -3.04 -5.81
C SER A 19 78.77 -3.19 -4.36
N VAL A 20 78.75 -4.39 -3.78
CA VAL A 20 79.03 -4.58 -2.34
C VAL A 20 80.49 -4.97 -2.09
N THR A 21 81.40 -4.01 -2.19
CA THR A 21 82.65 -4.06 -1.41
C THR A 21 83.10 -2.66 -1.02
N ALA A 22 82.80 -2.27 0.21
CA ALA A 22 83.69 -1.61 1.18
C ALA A 22 82.98 -0.51 2.00
N CYS A 23 82.51 -0.85 3.20
CA CYS A 23 82.74 -0.12 4.45
C CYS A 23 82.00 -0.78 5.64
N SER A 24 82.47 -1.95 6.07
CA SER A 24 82.05 -2.57 7.33
C SER A 24 82.99 -2.11 8.44
N SER A 25 82.50 -1.31 9.41
CA SER A 25 83.05 -1.35 10.79
C SER A 25 82.31 -0.51 11.85
N ILE A 26 81.35 0.35 11.52
CA ILE A 26 80.50 1.07 12.50
C ILE A 26 79.11 1.21 11.87
N LEU A 27 78.51 0.06 11.53
CA LEU A 27 77.28 -0.06 10.76
C LEU A 27 76.09 0.25 11.67
N ASP A 28 75.50 1.43 11.48
CA ASP A 28 74.17 1.74 11.97
C ASP A 28 73.21 0.70 11.39
N LYS A 29 72.57 -0.09 12.26
CA LYS A 29 71.59 -1.11 11.87
C LYS A 29 70.21 -0.53 11.66
N SER A 30 70.05 0.79 11.87
CA SER A 30 68.83 1.54 11.65
C SER A 30 68.14 1.17 10.35
N LYS A 31 68.87 1.10 9.23
CA LYS A 31 68.30 0.78 7.91
C LYS A 31 67.61 -0.58 7.88
N ASP A 32 68.29 -1.63 8.33
CA ASP A 32 67.72 -2.99 8.37
C ASP A 32 66.49 -3.02 9.31
N GLN A 33 66.57 -2.33 10.46
CA GLN A 33 65.47 -2.27 11.43
C GLN A 33 64.24 -1.51 10.90
N ILE A 34 64.44 -0.46 10.11
CA ILE A 34 63.36 0.31 9.49
C ILE A 34 62.67 -0.51 8.41
N ILE A 35 63.44 -1.27 7.61
CA ILE A 35 62.87 -2.19 6.62
C ILE A 35 62.02 -3.27 7.32
N ASP A 36 62.58 -3.91 8.35
CA ASP A 36 61.84 -4.91 9.14
C ASP A 36 60.55 -4.31 9.74
N LYS A 37 60.61 -3.07 10.25
CA LYS A 37 59.44 -2.40 10.85
C LYS A 37 58.40 -1.98 9.80
N ALA A 38 58.85 -1.52 8.64
CA ALA A 38 57.95 -1.20 7.53
C ALA A 38 57.26 -2.46 6.99
N GLU A 39 57.94 -3.61 6.99
CA GLU A 39 57.31 -4.89 6.67
C GLU A 39 56.22 -5.26 7.68
N GLU A 40 56.45 -5.08 8.99
CA GLU A 40 55.41 -5.26 10.01
C GLU A 40 54.20 -4.35 9.77
N VAL A 41 54.43 -3.05 9.51
CA VAL A 41 53.36 -2.08 9.23
C VAL A 41 52.61 -2.44 7.95
N ALA A 42 53.32 -2.76 6.87
CA ALA A 42 52.71 -3.07 5.59
C ALA A 42 51.87 -4.36 5.63
N ASN A 43 52.31 -5.37 6.39
CA ASN A 43 51.48 -6.55 6.65
C ASN A 43 50.21 -6.17 7.44
N ALA A 44 50.33 -5.38 8.50
CA ALA A 44 49.16 -4.95 9.29
C ALA A 44 48.15 -4.13 8.45
N VAL A 45 48.65 -3.31 7.52
CA VAL A 45 47.82 -2.57 6.55
C VAL A 45 47.10 -3.52 5.59
N CYS A 46 47.79 -4.48 4.98
CA CYS A 46 47.15 -5.44 4.07
C CYS A 46 46.15 -6.36 4.79
N ASP A 47 46.40 -6.69 6.05
CA ASP A 47 45.49 -7.49 6.88
C ASP A 47 44.34 -6.64 7.49
N LEU A 48 44.28 -5.33 7.19
CA LEU A 48 43.37 -4.35 7.80
C LEU A 48 43.34 -4.39 9.34
N ASN A 49 44.45 -4.77 9.97
CA ASN A 49 44.51 -4.93 11.41
C ASN A 49 44.84 -3.59 12.10
N ALA A 50 43.78 -2.81 12.36
CA ALA A 50 43.88 -1.51 13.04
C ALA A 50 44.56 -1.59 14.42
N GLU A 51 44.41 -2.72 15.13
CA GLU A 51 45.05 -2.91 16.43
C GLU A 51 46.58 -2.96 16.29
N ASP A 52 47.06 -3.74 15.32
CA ASP A 52 48.49 -3.86 15.03
C ASP A 52 49.05 -2.55 14.47
N ILE A 53 48.34 -1.85 13.57
CA ILE A 53 48.77 -0.53 13.08
C ILE A 53 48.95 0.46 14.25
N ALA A 54 47.97 0.53 15.17
CA ALA A 54 48.05 1.40 16.33
C ALA A 54 49.24 1.07 17.26
N ASP A 55 49.51 -0.22 17.46
CA ASP A 55 50.63 -0.66 18.29
C ASP A 55 51.98 -0.35 17.62
N LEU A 56 52.09 -0.57 16.31
CA LEU A 56 53.28 -0.24 15.51
C LEU A 56 53.52 1.27 15.37
N ALA A 57 52.47 2.08 15.47
CA ALA A 57 52.54 3.55 15.53
C ALA A 57 52.74 4.11 16.95
N GLY A 58 52.86 3.24 17.97
CA GLY A 58 53.10 3.68 19.35
C GLY A 58 51.94 4.51 19.94
N LEU A 59 50.72 4.30 19.45
CA LEU A 59 49.57 5.11 19.85
C LEU A 59 49.21 4.89 21.31
N LYS A 60 48.80 5.96 21.98
CA LYS A 60 48.25 5.86 23.33
C LYS A 60 46.88 5.22 23.25
N LYS A 61 46.46 4.62 24.36
CA LYS A 61 45.17 3.92 24.47
C LYS A 61 43.99 4.70 23.88
N ALA A 62 43.89 6.01 24.11
CA ALA A 62 42.78 6.82 23.59
C ALA A 62 42.81 6.91 22.05
N ASP A 63 43.97 7.21 21.47
CA ASP A 63 44.16 7.34 20.02
C ASP A 63 44.06 5.96 19.33
N LYS A 64 44.51 4.89 20.00
CA LYS A 64 44.31 3.49 19.58
C LYS A 64 42.83 3.11 19.53
N GLU A 65 42.05 3.48 20.55
CA GLU A 65 40.59 3.25 20.55
C GLU A 65 39.89 4.03 19.44
N GLU A 66 40.35 5.25 19.12
CA GLU A 66 39.82 6.05 17.99
C GLU A 66 40.15 5.41 16.64
N LEU A 67 41.40 4.98 16.41
CA LEU A 67 41.79 4.27 15.19
C LEU A 67 41.01 2.96 15.03
N VAL A 68 40.94 2.13 16.08
CA VAL A 68 40.19 0.87 16.03
C VAL A 68 38.70 1.12 15.84
N ALA A 69 38.13 2.22 16.33
CA ALA A 69 36.73 2.56 16.03
C ALA A 69 36.53 2.98 14.56
N ALA A 70 37.44 3.77 14.00
CA ALA A 70 37.37 4.20 12.60
C ALA A 70 37.57 3.05 11.60
N PHE A 71 38.36 2.04 11.99
CA PHE A 71 38.69 0.91 11.12
C PHE A 71 37.93 -0.38 11.45
N GLY A 72 37.41 -0.52 12.67
CA GLY A 72 36.83 -1.74 13.22
C GLY A 72 35.31 -1.74 13.33
N GLU A 73 34.62 -0.84 12.62
CA GLU A 73 33.28 -1.19 12.13
C GLU A 73 33.43 -2.47 11.28
N GLU A 74 32.46 -3.39 11.39
CA GLU A 74 32.48 -4.61 10.57
C GLU A 74 32.63 -4.17 9.11
N LEU A 75 33.76 -4.54 8.49
CA LEU A 75 33.95 -4.35 7.07
C LEU A 75 32.79 -5.03 6.36
N ASP A 76 32.18 -4.34 5.42
CA ASP A 76 31.27 -5.02 4.53
C ASP A 76 32.06 -5.97 3.61
N GLU A 77 31.33 -6.85 2.92
CA GLU A 77 31.93 -7.87 2.08
C GLU A 77 32.69 -7.28 0.88
N ILE A 78 32.37 -6.04 0.47
CA ILE A 78 33.07 -5.31 -0.60
C ILE A 78 34.43 -4.83 -0.11
N ASP A 79 34.48 -4.18 1.06
CA ASP A 79 35.69 -3.73 1.72
C ASP A 79 36.69 -4.88 1.88
N GLU A 80 36.21 -6.04 2.37
CA GLU A 80 37.02 -7.25 2.53
C GLU A 80 37.53 -7.77 1.18
N ALA A 81 36.66 -7.83 0.16
CA ALA A 81 37.03 -8.29 -1.18
C ALA A 81 38.09 -7.40 -1.85
N ILE A 82 37.99 -6.07 -1.72
CA ILE A 82 38.97 -5.12 -2.26
C ILE A 82 40.30 -5.25 -1.51
N ALA A 83 40.25 -5.29 -0.17
CA ALA A 83 41.43 -5.38 0.67
C ALA A 83 42.21 -6.69 0.47
N ASP A 84 41.52 -7.81 0.21
CA ASP A 84 42.13 -9.10 -0.11
C ASP A 84 42.98 -9.06 -1.39
N THR A 85 42.79 -8.05 -2.25
CA THR A 85 43.64 -7.82 -3.45
C THR A 85 44.93 -7.05 -3.13
N MET A 86 45.04 -6.46 -1.94
CA MET A 86 46.15 -5.60 -1.56
C MET A 86 47.42 -6.41 -1.31
N SER A 87 48.53 -5.90 -1.83
CA SER A 87 49.88 -6.42 -1.62
C SER A 87 50.88 -5.26 -1.55
N PHE A 88 52.12 -5.52 -1.15
CA PHE A 88 53.12 -4.46 -1.03
C PHE A 88 54.52 -4.89 -1.47
N GLU A 89 55.32 -3.90 -1.88
CA GLU A 89 56.76 -4.01 -2.13
C GLU A 89 57.50 -2.87 -1.41
N ILE A 90 58.53 -3.21 -0.63
CA ILE A 90 59.38 -2.23 0.07
C ILE A 90 60.55 -1.84 -0.84
N ASP A 91 60.72 -0.55 -1.13
CA ASP A 91 61.91 -0.04 -1.81
C ASP A 91 63.07 0.02 -0.80
N GLU A 92 63.75 -1.10 -0.59
CA GLU A 92 64.90 -1.20 0.33
C GLU A 92 66.00 -0.16 0.02
N ASP A 93 66.13 0.30 -1.22
CA ASP A 93 67.12 1.31 -1.60
C ASP A 93 66.72 2.71 -1.09
N SER A 94 65.42 2.99 -0.96
CA SER A 94 64.89 4.23 -0.37
C SER A 94 65.07 4.33 1.14
N ALA A 95 65.31 3.20 1.84
CA ALA A 95 65.40 3.21 3.29
C ALA A 95 66.61 4.02 3.80
N GLU A 96 66.30 5.03 4.62
CA GLU A 96 67.22 5.91 5.34
C GLU A 96 66.94 5.83 6.83
N GLY A 97 67.98 5.87 7.67
CA GLY A 97 67.77 5.84 9.12
C GLY A 97 69.02 6.15 9.93
N SER A 98 68.83 6.80 11.08
CA SER A 98 69.92 7.18 11.98
C SER A 98 69.50 6.98 13.42
N THR A 99 70.13 6.02 14.11
CA THR A 99 69.91 5.86 15.57
C THR A 99 70.38 7.08 16.37
N LYS A 100 71.24 7.91 15.77
CA LYS A 100 71.71 9.16 16.38
C LYS A 100 70.70 10.29 16.25
N ASP A 101 69.98 10.35 15.14
CA ASP A 101 69.02 11.41 14.86
C ASP A 101 67.59 10.97 15.23
N GLU A 102 67.41 9.70 15.64
CA GLU A 102 66.17 9.10 16.14
C GLU A 102 65.03 9.12 15.10
N GLU A 103 65.39 9.18 13.81
CA GLU A 103 64.49 9.28 12.67
C GLU A 103 64.88 8.27 11.58
N GLY A 104 63.86 7.78 10.87
CA GLY A 104 63.97 6.81 9.79
C GLY A 104 62.85 6.96 8.78
N SER A 105 63.06 6.49 7.55
CA SER A 105 62.02 6.48 6.53
C SER A 105 62.28 5.42 5.48
N VAL A 106 61.23 4.88 4.86
CA VAL A 106 61.31 3.99 3.70
C VAL A 106 60.04 4.13 2.87
N ASP A 107 60.20 4.06 1.55
CA ASP A 107 59.09 4.03 0.62
C ASP A 107 58.55 2.60 0.47
N VAL A 108 57.23 2.46 0.60
CA VAL A 108 56.49 1.22 0.36
C VAL A 108 55.49 1.47 -0.75
N ILE A 109 55.45 0.57 -1.73
CA ILE A 109 54.48 0.61 -2.84
C ILE A 109 53.43 -0.44 -2.53
N PHE A 110 52.21 0.00 -2.25
CA PHE A 110 51.05 -0.87 -2.14
C PHE A 110 50.41 -1.02 -3.52
N THR A 111 50.03 -2.24 -3.87
CA THR A 111 49.32 -2.57 -5.11
C THR A 111 48.02 -3.24 -4.73
N MET A 112 46.90 -2.70 -5.21
CA MET A 112 45.57 -3.30 -5.09
C MET A 112 44.86 -3.23 -6.44
N VAL A 113 43.79 -3.99 -6.62
CA VAL A 113 42.96 -3.86 -7.80
C VAL A 113 42.37 -2.46 -7.89
N ASP A 114 42.30 -1.92 -9.10
CA ASP A 114 41.62 -0.66 -9.38
C ASP A 114 40.11 -0.92 -9.36
N TYR A 115 39.53 -0.93 -8.15
CA TYR A 115 38.14 -1.28 -7.91
C TYR A 115 37.16 -0.29 -8.58
N GLU A 116 37.55 0.98 -8.76
CA GLU A 116 36.76 1.97 -9.49
C GLU A 116 36.65 1.55 -10.97
N ALA A 117 37.77 1.17 -11.59
CA ALA A 117 37.78 0.68 -12.97
C ALA A 117 36.99 -0.63 -13.15
N VAL A 118 37.01 -1.53 -12.16
CA VAL A 118 36.19 -2.75 -12.19
C VAL A 118 34.70 -2.42 -12.12
N ALA A 119 34.33 -1.44 -11.30
CA ALA A 119 32.94 -1.00 -11.13
C ALA A 119 32.39 -0.16 -12.28
N GLU A 120 33.25 0.45 -13.12
CA GLU A 120 32.82 1.16 -14.34
C GLU A 120 32.19 0.21 -15.40
N ASP A 121 32.42 -1.10 -15.29
CA ASP A 121 31.78 -2.11 -16.14
C ASP A 121 30.51 -2.64 -15.47
N GLU A 122 29.34 -2.27 -16.01
CA GLU A 122 28.02 -2.67 -15.52
C GLU A 122 27.85 -4.20 -15.44
N GLU A 123 28.57 -4.98 -16.25
CA GLU A 123 28.53 -6.45 -16.15
C GLU A 123 29.10 -6.95 -14.81
N ASN A 124 30.05 -6.22 -14.23
CA ASN A 124 30.69 -6.58 -12.96
C ASN A 124 29.85 -6.18 -11.74
N THR A 125 28.88 -5.27 -11.88
CA THR A 125 28.10 -4.70 -10.76
C THR A 125 26.67 -5.21 -10.70
N SER A 126 26.40 -6.34 -11.37
CA SER A 126 25.09 -7.00 -11.34
C SER A 126 24.72 -7.55 -9.96
N ASP A 127 25.70 -8.09 -9.24
CA ASP A 127 25.56 -8.57 -7.87
C ASP A 127 26.93 -8.61 -7.16
N LEU A 128 26.90 -8.80 -5.84
CA LEU A 128 28.10 -8.83 -5.00
C LEU A 128 29.07 -9.98 -5.33
N ASP A 129 28.55 -11.17 -5.67
CA ASP A 129 29.37 -12.34 -6.02
C ASP A 129 30.11 -12.08 -7.34
N THR A 130 29.43 -11.50 -8.32
CA THR A 130 29.95 -11.14 -9.63
C THR A 130 31.02 -10.06 -9.51
N PHE A 131 30.79 -9.02 -8.70
CA PHE A 131 31.78 -7.97 -8.45
C PHE A 131 33.03 -8.53 -7.75
N THR A 132 32.85 -9.36 -6.73
CA THR A 132 33.95 -10.01 -6.01
C THR A 132 34.78 -10.92 -6.93
N ALA A 133 34.12 -11.66 -7.83
CA ALA A 133 34.79 -12.45 -8.84
C ALA A 133 35.57 -11.58 -9.84
N ALA A 134 35.00 -10.45 -10.25
CA ALA A 134 35.65 -9.50 -11.15
C ALA A 134 36.89 -8.87 -10.51
N LEU A 135 36.83 -8.47 -9.23
CA LEU A 135 37.98 -8.00 -8.47
C LEU A 135 39.10 -9.05 -8.45
N ALA A 136 38.77 -10.32 -8.18
CA ALA A 136 39.76 -11.39 -8.10
C ALA A 136 40.43 -11.74 -9.44
N ASP A 137 39.73 -11.53 -10.56
CA ASP A 137 40.20 -11.83 -11.91
C ASP A 137 40.77 -10.61 -12.66
N SER A 138 40.66 -9.40 -12.10
CA SER A 138 41.12 -8.15 -12.72
C SER A 138 42.65 -8.06 -12.80
N GLU A 139 43.16 -7.59 -13.95
CA GLU A 139 44.57 -7.22 -14.14
C GLU A 139 44.80 -5.71 -13.94
N GLU A 140 43.73 -4.92 -13.79
CA GLU A 140 43.82 -3.48 -13.56
C GLU A 140 44.12 -3.22 -12.09
N VAL A 141 45.29 -2.62 -11.85
CA VAL A 141 45.80 -2.38 -10.50
C VAL A 141 46.17 -0.92 -10.35
N GLN A 142 45.98 -0.40 -9.15
CA GLN A 142 46.49 0.90 -8.72
C GLN A 142 47.68 0.71 -7.79
N GLU A 143 48.73 1.51 -8.02
CA GLU A 143 49.93 1.54 -7.18
C GLU A 143 49.92 2.80 -6.32
N ILE A 144 49.90 2.62 -4.99
CA ILE A 144 49.91 3.70 -4.01
C ILE A 144 51.26 3.69 -3.30
N LYS A 145 52.08 4.69 -3.60
CA LYS A 145 53.38 4.88 -2.94
C LYS A 145 53.19 5.66 -1.63
N VAL A 146 53.59 5.04 -0.53
CA VAL A 146 53.59 5.63 0.82
C VAL A 146 55.02 5.71 1.33
N THR A 147 55.48 6.93 1.69
CA THR A 147 56.73 7.10 2.43
C THR A 147 56.43 6.92 3.92
N MET A 148 56.78 5.76 4.47
CA MET A 148 56.63 5.51 5.91
C MET A 148 57.76 6.21 6.66
N GLU A 149 57.42 7.05 7.62
CA GLU A 149 58.36 7.74 8.50
C GLU A 149 58.33 7.08 9.88
N PHE A 150 59.49 6.89 10.49
CA PHE A 150 59.64 6.23 11.78
C PHE A 150 60.42 7.11 12.76
N SER A 151 60.00 7.11 14.02
CA SER A 151 60.74 7.70 15.15
C SER A 151 61.25 6.60 16.08
N LEU A 152 62.43 6.79 16.66
CA LEU A 152 62.99 5.86 17.66
C LEU A 152 62.53 6.27 19.06
N GLU A 153 61.62 5.51 19.66
CA GLU A 153 61.08 5.74 21.00
C GLU A 153 61.40 4.55 21.92
N ASP A 154 62.02 4.82 23.08
CA ASP A 154 62.39 3.79 24.06
C ASP A 154 63.16 2.57 23.46
N ASP A 155 64.08 2.85 22.53
CA ASP A 155 64.86 1.87 21.75
C ASP A 155 64.04 1.03 20.73
N GLU A 156 62.81 1.44 20.40
CA GLU A 156 61.92 0.82 19.40
C GLU A 156 61.53 1.82 18.29
N TRP A 157 61.55 1.39 17.02
CA TRP A 157 61.09 2.22 15.92
C TRP A 157 59.56 2.15 15.84
N VAL A 158 58.89 3.30 15.84
CA VAL A 158 57.43 3.41 15.73
C VAL A 158 57.08 4.26 14.50
N LEU A 159 55.97 3.93 13.83
CA LEU A 159 55.47 4.67 12.68
C LEU A 159 54.96 6.05 13.12
N SER A 160 55.56 7.12 12.60
CA SER A 160 55.27 8.49 13.05
C SER A 160 54.30 9.27 12.17
N ASN A 161 53.95 8.76 10.98
CA ASN A 161 53.11 9.45 9.99
C ASN A 161 51.90 8.61 9.51
N TYR A 162 51.34 7.78 10.40
CA TYR A 162 50.16 6.95 10.10
C TYR A 162 48.91 7.77 9.72
N ASP A 163 48.84 9.02 10.14
CA ASP A 163 47.75 9.99 9.87
C ASP A 163 48.01 10.85 8.62
N SER A 164 48.94 10.43 7.77
CA SER A 164 49.27 11.15 6.55
C SER A 164 48.28 10.87 5.42
N LYS A 165 48.14 11.84 4.51
CA LYS A 165 47.28 11.72 3.32
C LYS A 165 47.64 10.56 2.40
N ASP A 166 48.83 10.00 2.52
CA ASP A 166 49.23 8.85 1.73
C ASP A 166 48.65 7.55 2.32
N PHE A 167 48.46 7.48 3.64
CA PHE A 167 47.67 6.42 4.28
C PHE A 167 46.18 6.55 4.00
N ASP A 168 45.62 7.77 4.00
CA ASP A 168 44.20 7.98 3.64
C ASP A 168 43.85 7.36 2.28
N LYS A 169 44.78 7.44 1.30
CA LYS A 169 44.57 6.85 -0.03
C LYS A 169 44.50 5.33 -0.01
N LEU A 170 45.19 4.66 0.90
CA LEU A 170 45.17 3.19 1.02
C LEU A 170 43.79 2.68 1.42
N PHE A 171 42.99 3.53 2.09
CA PHE A 171 41.67 3.19 2.61
C PHE A 171 40.56 3.99 1.93
N ALA A 172 40.84 4.64 0.80
CA ALA A 172 39.83 5.40 0.04
C ALA A 172 38.68 4.50 -0.46
N PHE A 173 38.91 3.18 -0.56
CA PHE A 173 37.87 2.21 -0.89
C PHE A 173 36.79 2.09 0.19
N LYS A 174 37.05 2.47 1.44
CA LYS A 174 36.02 2.46 2.49
C LYS A 174 34.95 3.53 2.31
N ASP A 175 35.26 4.56 1.51
CA ASP A 175 34.30 5.59 1.09
C ASP A 175 33.70 5.26 -0.29
N PHE A 176 34.02 4.09 -0.86
CA PHE A 176 33.52 3.66 -2.16
C PHE A 176 32.17 2.96 -2.01
N GLU A 177 31.12 3.66 -2.38
CA GLU A 177 29.77 3.10 -2.44
C GLU A 177 29.51 2.55 -3.85
N ILE A 178 29.20 1.26 -3.94
CA ILE A 178 28.76 0.62 -5.17
C ILE A 178 27.27 0.28 -5.05
N SER A 179 26.50 0.64 -6.07
CA SER A 179 25.10 0.22 -6.18
C SER A 179 25.02 -0.99 -7.09
N PHE A 180 24.56 -2.11 -6.54
CA PHE A 180 24.22 -3.30 -7.33
C PHE A 180 22.82 -3.20 -7.93
N ALA A 181 22.14 -2.05 -7.80
CA ALA A 181 20.74 -1.90 -8.21
C ALA A 181 20.55 -1.84 -9.73
N GLY A 182 21.60 -1.95 -10.55
CA GLY A 182 21.50 -1.82 -12.00
C GLY A 182 20.46 -2.76 -12.62
N ALA A 183 20.48 -4.05 -12.24
CA ALA A 183 19.49 -5.02 -12.72
C ALA A 183 18.06 -4.70 -12.23
N LEU A 184 17.92 -4.18 -11.01
CA LEU A 184 16.64 -3.76 -10.43
C LEU A 184 16.08 -2.54 -11.16
N ILE A 185 16.93 -1.54 -11.43
CA ILE A 185 16.59 -0.31 -12.16
C ILE A 185 16.18 -0.66 -13.59
N GLU A 186 16.98 -1.46 -14.31
CA GLU A 186 16.65 -1.89 -15.68
C GLU A 186 15.31 -2.64 -15.72
N ARG A 187 15.05 -3.50 -14.73
CA ARG A 187 13.80 -4.26 -14.66
C ARG A 187 12.60 -3.37 -14.34
N ALA A 188 12.76 -2.41 -13.42
CA ALA A 188 11.72 -1.44 -13.10
C ALA A 188 11.41 -0.51 -14.28
N GLU A 189 12.45 -0.06 -15.01
CA GLU A 189 12.28 0.72 -16.24
C GLU A 189 11.52 -0.09 -17.30
N ALA A 190 11.89 -1.35 -17.51
CA ALA A 190 11.19 -2.23 -18.46
C ALA A 190 9.71 -2.43 -18.09
N LEU A 191 9.40 -2.60 -16.79
CA LEU A 191 8.02 -2.74 -16.33
C LEU A 191 7.23 -1.44 -16.46
N ALA A 192 7.80 -0.30 -16.04
CA ALA A 192 7.17 1.00 -16.15
C ALA A 192 6.90 1.40 -17.61
N ASP A 193 7.85 1.13 -18.51
CA ASP A 193 7.67 1.33 -19.95
C ASP A 193 6.57 0.42 -20.50
N ALA A 194 6.52 -0.84 -20.07
CA ALA A 194 5.47 -1.76 -20.49
C ALA A 194 4.07 -1.31 -20.01
N ILE A 195 3.96 -0.79 -18.78
CA ILE A 195 2.70 -0.23 -18.25
C ILE A 195 2.26 0.99 -19.07
N VAL A 196 3.16 1.96 -19.30
CA VAL A 196 2.83 3.17 -20.06
C VAL A 196 2.47 2.86 -21.51
N ASN A 197 3.11 1.86 -22.13
CA ASN A 197 2.83 1.45 -23.50
C ASN A 197 1.74 0.36 -23.62
N MET A 198 1.14 -0.08 -22.50
CA MET A 198 0.18 -1.19 -22.44
C MET A 198 0.72 -2.47 -23.11
N ASP A 199 2.01 -2.77 -22.94
CA ASP A 199 2.66 -3.99 -23.46
C ASP A 199 2.39 -5.19 -22.55
N VAL A 200 1.26 -5.85 -22.80
CA VAL A 200 0.77 -7.00 -22.05
C VAL A 200 1.80 -8.13 -21.95
N ASP A 201 2.50 -8.42 -23.04
CA ASP A 201 3.43 -9.54 -23.11
C ASP A 201 4.61 -9.31 -22.16
N THR A 202 5.13 -8.08 -22.12
CA THR A 202 6.22 -7.70 -21.21
C THR A 202 5.77 -7.65 -19.75
N ILE A 203 4.58 -7.11 -19.47
CA ILE A 203 4.00 -7.11 -18.10
C ILE A 203 3.84 -8.54 -17.60
N ALA A 204 3.22 -9.42 -18.39
CA ALA A 204 3.01 -10.82 -18.02
C ALA A 204 4.33 -11.58 -17.80
N GLN A 205 5.35 -11.29 -18.61
CA GLN A 205 6.68 -11.87 -18.44
C GLN A 205 7.32 -11.43 -17.11
N ILE A 206 7.31 -10.14 -16.80
CA ILE A 206 7.96 -9.59 -15.60
C ILE A 206 7.21 -10.00 -14.32
N CYS A 207 5.89 -10.07 -14.36
CA CYS A 207 5.09 -10.55 -13.22
C CYS A 207 5.02 -12.09 -13.11
N ALA A 208 5.72 -12.83 -13.97
CA ALA A 208 5.73 -14.30 -13.99
C ALA A 208 4.33 -14.96 -14.01
N TYR A 209 3.35 -14.31 -14.64
CA TYR A 209 1.97 -14.80 -14.66
C TYR A 209 1.83 -16.06 -15.52
N ASP A 210 0.91 -16.94 -15.11
CA ASP A 210 0.55 -18.09 -15.92
C ASP A 210 -0.24 -17.69 -17.20
N GLU A 211 -0.45 -18.65 -18.10
CA GLU A 211 -1.16 -18.40 -19.36
C GLU A 211 -2.61 -17.92 -19.15
N ASP A 212 -3.27 -18.35 -18.07
CA ASP A 212 -4.66 -17.99 -17.78
C ASP A 212 -4.75 -16.55 -17.26
N THR A 213 -3.86 -16.14 -16.35
CA THR A 213 -3.75 -14.76 -15.88
C THR A 213 -3.34 -13.83 -17.02
N THR A 214 -2.36 -14.23 -17.84
CA THR A 214 -1.95 -13.46 -19.04
C THR A 214 -3.11 -13.22 -19.99
N ALA A 215 -3.96 -14.23 -20.22
CA ALA A 215 -5.16 -14.07 -21.04
C ALA A 215 -6.18 -13.11 -20.40
N GLY A 216 -6.33 -13.14 -19.07
CA GLY A 216 -7.13 -12.15 -18.33
C GLY A 216 -6.61 -10.73 -18.52
N ILE A 217 -5.31 -10.51 -18.33
CA ILE A 217 -4.65 -9.22 -18.55
C ILE A 217 -4.84 -8.75 -19.99
N ALA A 218 -4.66 -9.65 -20.96
CA ALA A 218 -4.86 -9.34 -22.37
C ALA A 218 -6.32 -8.96 -22.66
N ASP A 219 -7.31 -9.64 -22.09
CA ASP A 219 -8.72 -9.29 -22.28
C ASP A 219 -9.06 -7.93 -21.66
N ILE A 220 -8.41 -7.56 -20.55
CA ILE A 220 -8.55 -6.27 -19.88
C ILE A 220 -7.92 -5.15 -20.72
N LEU A 221 -6.67 -5.34 -21.14
CA LEU A 221 -5.90 -4.34 -21.91
C LEU A 221 -6.29 -4.32 -23.39
N ASN A 222 -7.02 -5.32 -23.88
CA ASN A 222 -7.65 -5.30 -25.19
C ASN A 222 -8.92 -4.44 -25.17
N LEU A 223 -8.67 -3.13 -25.10
CA LEU A 223 -9.66 -2.05 -25.07
C LEU A 223 -10.61 -2.03 -26.29
N ASP A 224 -10.39 -2.88 -27.30
CA ASP A 224 -11.24 -2.95 -28.51
C ASP A 224 -12.71 -3.26 -28.22
N ASN A 225 -13.03 -3.74 -27.01
CA ASN A 225 -14.39 -4.03 -26.58
C ASN A 225 -15.03 -2.94 -25.70
N TYR A 226 -14.30 -1.88 -25.34
CA TYR A 226 -14.78 -0.82 -24.44
C TYR A 226 -14.96 0.50 -25.18
N ASP A 227 -16.11 1.15 -24.97
CA ASP A 227 -16.36 2.50 -25.51
C ASP A 227 -15.34 3.53 -24.95
N GLU A 228 -14.73 3.23 -23.80
CA GLU A 228 -13.75 4.03 -23.06
C GLU A 228 -12.33 3.98 -23.63
N LYS A 229 -12.09 3.14 -24.64
CA LYS A 229 -10.76 2.98 -25.27
C LYS A 229 -10.07 4.30 -25.56
N VAL A 230 -10.81 5.29 -26.06
CA VAL A 230 -10.25 6.60 -26.43
C VAL A 230 -9.71 7.37 -25.21
N VAL A 231 -10.30 7.18 -24.03
CA VAL A 231 -9.85 7.81 -22.78
C VAL A 231 -8.60 7.10 -22.26
N TYR A 232 -8.60 5.77 -22.22
CA TYR A 232 -7.43 5.01 -21.81
C TYR A 232 -6.22 5.26 -22.72
N GLU A 233 -6.42 5.32 -24.03
CA GLU A 233 -5.36 5.71 -24.97
C GLU A 233 -4.87 7.15 -24.68
N ALA A 234 -5.76 8.08 -24.30
CA ALA A 234 -5.35 9.44 -23.94
C ALA A 234 -4.57 9.51 -22.63
N ILE A 235 -4.92 8.68 -21.63
CA ILE A 235 -4.13 8.51 -20.40
C ILE A 235 -2.75 7.98 -20.76
N ALA A 236 -2.67 6.80 -21.38
CA ALA A 236 -1.42 6.12 -21.73
C ALA A 236 -0.47 7.00 -22.57
N ASN A 237 -0.99 7.71 -23.58
CA ASN A 237 -0.19 8.60 -24.43
C ASN A 237 0.42 9.79 -23.68
N ARG A 238 -0.09 10.11 -22.49
CA ARG A 238 0.30 11.26 -21.69
C ARG A 238 0.97 10.88 -20.38
N THR A 239 0.81 9.64 -19.94
CA THR A 239 1.52 9.09 -18.80
C THR A 239 3.01 9.03 -19.12
N THR A 240 3.81 9.48 -18.16
CA THR A 240 5.27 9.37 -18.15
C THR A 240 5.69 8.83 -16.81
N TYR A 241 6.89 8.26 -16.72
CA TYR A 241 7.42 7.78 -15.45
C TYR A 241 8.84 8.29 -15.20
N VAL A 242 9.26 8.27 -13.93
CA VAL A 242 10.65 8.49 -13.49
C VAL A 242 10.99 7.41 -12.48
N ILE A 243 12.07 6.66 -12.74
CA ILE A 243 12.61 5.70 -11.78
C ILE A 243 13.39 6.48 -10.71
N ASN A 244 13.07 6.27 -9.43
CA ASN A 244 13.80 6.86 -8.32
C ASN A 244 14.96 5.94 -7.92
N GLU A 245 16.09 6.02 -8.63
CA GLU A 245 17.25 5.13 -8.41
C GLU A 245 17.77 5.19 -6.96
N ASP A 246 17.64 6.34 -6.28
CA ASP A 246 18.05 6.53 -4.88
C ASP A 246 17.15 5.76 -3.88
N SER A 247 15.97 5.30 -4.32
CA SER A 247 15.05 4.47 -3.51
C SER A 247 15.33 2.97 -3.61
N ALA A 248 16.26 2.56 -4.48
CA ALA A 248 16.54 1.15 -4.70
C ALA A 248 17.09 0.49 -3.43
N VAL A 249 16.38 -0.53 -2.95
CA VAL A 249 16.80 -1.37 -1.83
C VAL A 249 16.96 -2.79 -2.32
N LEU A 250 18.17 -3.34 -2.23
CA LEU A 250 18.43 -4.74 -2.56
C LEU A 250 18.37 -5.62 -1.31
N THR A 251 17.92 -6.85 -1.52
CA THR A 251 17.92 -7.91 -0.52
C THR A 251 18.54 -9.18 -1.11
N GLU A 252 18.83 -10.16 -0.26
CA GLU A 252 19.31 -11.48 -0.72
C GLU A 252 18.34 -12.19 -1.68
N ASN A 253 17.06 -11.83 -1.67
CA ASN A 253 16.02 -12.48 -2.47
C ASN A 253 15.44 -11.58 -3.58
N GLY A 254 15.97 -10.37 -3.79
CA GLY A 254 15.46 -9.42 -4.79
C GLY A 254 15.68 -7.96 -4.40
N GLY A 255 14.64 -7.14 -4.45
CA GLY A 255 14.72 -5.74 -4.04
C GLY A 255 13.44 -4.95 -4.28
N SER A 256 13.43 -3.69 -3.87
CA SER A 256 12.33 -2.75 -4.12
C SER A 256 12.84 -1.44 -4.69
N ILE A 257 12.03 -0.79 -5.53
CA ILE A 257 12.36 0.51 -6.11
C ILE A 257 11.09 1.31 -6.40
N ASP A 258 11.13 2.60 -6.09
CA ASP A 258 10.01 3.52 -6.33
C ASP A 258 10.03 4.05 -7.77
N VAL A 259 8.83 4.14 -8.35
CA VAL A 259 8.56 4.68 -9.68
C VAL A 259 7.50 5.76 -9.57
N ASP A 260 7.84 6.98 -9.99
CA ASP A 260 6.92 8.11 -10.04
C ASP A 260 6.21 8.15 -11.39
N PHE A 261 4.93 7.82 -11.42
CA PHE A 261 4.07 7.99 -12.59
C PHE A 261 3.45 9.39 -12.60
N SER A 262 3.55 10.08 -13.73
CA SER A 262 2.85 11.35 -13.98
C SER A 262 1.87 11.18 -15.12
N GLU A 263 0.59 11.35 -14.82
CA GLU A 263 -0.54 11.10 -15.71
C GLU A 263 -1.52 12.28 -15.74
N PRO A 264 -2.42 12.38 -16.73
CA PRO A 264 -3.45 13.41 -16.73
C PRO A 264 -4.35 13.29 -15.49
N ASP A 265 -4.55 14.39 -14.76
CA ASP A 265 -5.49 14.44 -13.63
C ASP A 265 -6.92 14.51 -14.17
N TYR A 266 -7.43 13.35 -14.54
CA TYR A 266 -8.68 13.26 -15.28
C TYR A 266 -9.88 13.70 -14.46
N TYR A 267 -9.91 13.50 -13.13
CA TYR A 267 -11.02 13.97 -12.28
C TYR A 267 -11.12 15.49 -12.33
N SER A 268 -10.00 16.18 -12.14
CA SER A 268 -9.97 17.64 -12.27
C SER A 268 -10.32 18.08 -13.70
N ILE A 269 -9.89 17.32 -14.71
CA ILE A 269 -10.21 17.61 -16.11
C ILE A 269 -11.69 17.40 -16.39
N ASP A 270 -12.31 16.33 -15.90
CA ASP A 270 -13.73 16.03 -16.10
C ASP A 270 -14.60 17.09 -15.42
N ASP A 271 -14.28 17.43 -14.17
CA ASP A 271 -14.96 18.48 -13.39
C ASP A 271 -14.85 19.88 -14.04
N ASP A 272 -13.69 20.23 -14.59
CA ASP A 272 -13.46 21.52 -15.25
C ASP A 272 -13.87 21.52 -16.74
N SER A 273 -13.94 20.35 -17.37
CA SER A 273 -14.30 20.21 -18.78
C SER A 273 -15.81 20.22 -18.96
N TYR A 274 -16.24 20.74 -20.10
CA TYR A 274 -17.61 20.53 -20.57
C TYR A 274 -17.67 19.30 -21.47
N ALA A 275 -16.79 18.30 -21.25
CA ALA A 275 -16.78 17.10 -22.06
C ALA A 275 -18.13 16.38 -21.88
N THR A 276 -18.81 16.13 -22.99
CA THR A 276 -20.09 15.42 -23.02
C THR A 276 -19.97 14.04 -23.67
N THR A 277 -18.76 13.70 -24.12
CA THR A 277 -18.41 12.43 -24.75
C THR A 277 -16.99 12.01 -24.35
N LEU A 278 -16.72 10.71 -24.39
CA LEU A 278 -15.39 10.13 -24.15
C LEU A 278 -14.32 10.71 -25.10
N ASP A 279 -14.68 10.96 -26.36
CA ASP A 279 -13.80 11.60 -27.36
C ASP A 279 -13.40 13.04 -26.97
N GLU A 280 -14.34 13.80 -26.40
CA GLU A 280 -14.10 15.16 -25.93
C GLU A 280 -13.21 15.16 -24.68
N LEU A 281 -13.48 14.27 -23.72
CA LEU A 281 -12.66 14.11 -22.52
C LEU A 281 -11.22 13.73 -22.89
N ALA A 282 -11.06 12.69 -23.71
CA ALA A 282 -9.77 12.26 -24.23
C ALA A 282 -9.03 13.40 -24.97
N SER A 283 -9.73 14.20 -25.75
CA SER A 283 -9.14 15.36 -26.43
C SER A 283 -8.66 16.42 -25.43
N GLU A 284 -9.40 16.65 -24.35
CA GLU A 284 -9.04 17.61 -23.31
C GLU A 284 -7.83 17.11 -22.49
N MET A 285 -7.81 15.82 -22.12
CA MET A 285 -6.65 15.20 -21.46
C MET A 285 -5.36 15.35 -22.27
N ASN A 286 -5.46 15.20 -23.59
CA ASN A 286 -4.32 15.35 -24.49
C ASN A 286 -3.74 16.77 -24.51
N VAL A 287 -4.55 17.81 -24.22
CA VAL A 287 -4.10 19.22 -24.26
C VAL A 287 -3.96 19.84 -22.87
N SER A 288 -4.53 19.23 -21.84
CA SER A 288 -4.49 19.72 -20.47
C SER A 288 -3.08 19.68 -19.90
N GLY A 289 -2.79 20.65 -19.04
CA GLY A 289 -1.59 20.67 -18.21
C GLY A 289 -1.83 20.15 -16.79
N MET A 290 -3.04 19.69 -16.49
CA MET A 290 -3.39 19.09 -15.21
C MET A 290 -2.84 17.67 -15.20
N MET A 291 -1.81 17.45 -14.39
CA MET A 291 -1.18 16.16 -14.22
C MET A 291 -1.21 15.81 -12.74
N LEU A 292 -1.49 14.55 -12.43
CA LEU A 292 -1.31 13.94 -11.13
C LEU A 292 0.04 13.21 -11.14
N THR A 293 0.74 13.21 -10.00
CA THR A 293 1.94 12.37 -9.81
C THR A 293 1.68 11.41 -8.67
N ARG A 294 1.94 10.13 -8.91
CA ARG A 294 1.84 9.04 -7.93
C ARG A 294 3.16 8.30 -7.88
N THR A 295 3.55 7.90 -6.68
CA THR A 295 4.72 7.03 -6.46
C THR A 295 4.22 5.61 -6.21
N GLU A 296 4.78 4.65 -6.93
CA GLU A 296 4.53 3.22 -6.75
C GLU A 296 5.83 2.52 -6.38
N THR A 297 5.79 1.65 -5.37
CA THR A 297 6.95 0.82 -5.04
C THR A 297 6.84 -0.51 -5.78
N PHE A 298 7.79 -0.79 -6.68
CA PHE A 298 7.90 -2.09 -7.32
C PHE A 298 8.74 -3.01 -6.44
N GLU A 299 8.15 -4.11 -5.98
CA GLU A 299 8.84 -5.15 -5.23
C GLU A 299 9.16 -6.33 -6.16
N PHE A 300 10.42 -6.72 -6.21
CA PHE A 300 10.92 -7.80 -7.04
C PHE A 300 11.54 -8.92 -6.20
N GLU A 301 11.39 -10.15 -6.68
CA GLU A 301 12.12 -11.33 -6.20
C GLU A 301 12.86 -12.04 -7.34
N TYR A 302 13.90 -12.81 -7.02
CA TYR A 302 14.58 -13.65 -8.01
C TYR A 302 13.82 -14.96 -8.24
N ASP A 303 13.53 -15.28 -9.50
CA ASP A 303 12.96 -16.56 -9.89
C ASP A 303 14.00 -17.71 -9.87
N ASP A 304 13.57 -18.94 -10.18
CA ASP A 304 14.45 -20.13 -10.26
C ASP A 304 15.58 -20.01 -11.30
N ASN A 305 15.48 -19.05 -12.24
CA ASN A 305 16.48 -18.77 -13.27
C ASN A 305 17.39 -17.58 -12.91
N GLY A 306 17.14 -16.91 -11.78
CA GLY A 306 17.85 -15.70 -11.35
C GLY A 306 17.37 -14.42 -12.05
N GLU A 307 16.20 -14.42 -12.68
CA GLU A 307 15.57 -13.20 -13.21
C GLU A 307 14.73 -12.52 -12.13
N LEU A 308 14.77 -11.18 -12.06
CA LEU A 308 13.87 -10.42 -11.19
C LEU A 308 12.44 -10.46 -11.72
N ILE A 309 11.47 -10.82 -10.89
CA ILE A 309 10.04 -10.84 -11.18
C ILE A 309 9.29 -10.09 -10.08
N ILE A 310 8.10 -9.56 -10.35
CA ILE A 310 7.31 -8.88 -9.30
C ILE A 310 6.90 -9.89 -8.23
N SER A 311 7.16 -9.56 -6.96
CA SER A 311 6.84 -10.43 -5.80
C SER A 311 5.44 -10.19 -5.23
N ASP A 312 4.80 -9.08 -5.60
CA ASP A 312 3.46 -8.75 -5.12
C ASP A 312 2.38 -9.37 -6.01
N ASP A 313 1.71 -10.40 -5.48
CA ASP A 313 0.58 -11.09 -6.11
C ASP A 313 -0.61 -10.15 -6.41
N TYR A 314 -0.70 -9.00 -5.74
CA TYR A 314 -1.76 -8.00 -5.91
C TYR A 314 -1.36 -6.84 -6.79
N PHE A 315 -0.11 -6.76 -7.24
CA PHE A 315 0.36 -5.65 -8.08
C PHE A 315 -0.53 -5.43 -9.31
N PHE A 316 -0.96 -6.54 -9.96
CA PHE A 316 -1.89 -6.40 -11.08
C PHE A 316 -3.31 -6.08 -10.63
N SER A 317 -3.76 -6.53 -9.46
CA SER A 317 -5.05 -6.08 -8.91
C SER A 317 -5.04 -4.56 -8.69
N ASP A 318 -3.93 -4.00 -8.24
CA ASP A 318 -3.83 -2.55 -7.98
C ASP A 318 -3.72 -1.75 -9.30
N ILE A 319 -2.98 -2.27 -10.29
CA ILE A 319 -2.98 -1.71 -11.65
C ILE A 319 -4.36 -1.87 -12.31
N TYR A 320 -5.04 -2.98 -12.06
CA TYR A 320 -6.34 -3.30 -12.63
C TYR A 320 -7.43 -2.44 -12.00
N GLU A 321 -7.44 -2.32 -10.68
CA GLU A 321 -8.33 -1.44 -9.94
C GLU A 321 -8.08 -0.02 -10.39
N TYR A 322 -6.82 0.40 -10.54
CA TYR A 322 -6.48 1.66 -11.21
C TYR A 322 -7.15 1.74 -12.59
N LEU A 323 -6.90 0.83 -13.52
CA LEU A 323 -7.48 0.91 -14.86
C LEU A 323 -9.03 0.85 -14.86
N LEU A 324 -9.68 0.13 -13.95
CA LEU A 324 -11.14 -0.08 -13.97
C LEU A 324 -11.96 0.84 -13.07
N TYR A 325 -11.43 1.33 -11.95
CA TYR A 325 -12.12 2.38 -11.17
C TYR A 325 -12.29 3.65 -12.02
N TYR A 326 -11.54 3.75 -13.11
CA TYR A 326 -11.63 4.79 -14.11
C TYR A 326 -12.55 4.43 -15.27
N THR A 327 -13.80 4.05 -14.97
CA THR A 327 -14.89 4.25 -15.92
C THR A 327 -15.30 5.72 -15.82
N PRO A 328 -14.79 6.64 -16.68
CA PRO A 328 -15.21 8.03 -16.65
C PRO A 328 -16.73 8.06 -16.83
N SER A 329 -17.45 8.46 -15.78
CA SER A 329 -18.85 8.87 -15.92
C SER A 329 -18.83 10.19 -16.66
N VAL A 330 -18.59 10.17 -17.98
CA VAL A 330 -18.88 11.34 -18.80
C VAL A 330 -20.38 11.46 -18.69
N ALA A 331 -20.83 12.24 -17.70
CA ALA A 331 -22.21 12.36 -17.30
C ALA A 331 -22.97 12.52 -18.59
N ALA A 332 -23.74 11.50 -18.98
CA ALA A 332 -24.33 11.41 -20.30
C ALA A 332 -25.47 12.43 -20.34
N ALA A 333 -25.11 13.72 -20.34
CA ALA A 333 -25.88 14.84 -19.80
C ALA A 333 -27.09 14.33 -19.03
N VAL A 334 -26.89 13.81 -17.80
CA VAL A 334 -27.96 13.23 -16.96
C VAL A 334 -29.18 14.10 -17.23
N PRO A 335 -30.21 13.58 -17.92
CA PRO A 335 -31.40 14.35 -18.16
C PRO A 335 -31.78 14.81 -16.78
N THR A 336 -31.77 16.12 -16.53
CA THR A 336 -32.11 16.64 -15.22
C THR A 336 -33.57 16.25 -15.05
N VAL A 337 -33.82 15.07 -14.47
CA VAL A 337 -35.14 14.56 -14.18
C VAL A 337 -35.57 15.43 -13.03
N SER A 338 -36.16 16.57 -13.38
CA SER A 338 -36.42 17.65 -12.47
C SER A 338 -37.49 17.22 -11.47
N ASN A 339 -37.13 16.54 -10.37
CA ASN A 339 -38.03 16.03 -9.32
C ASN A 339 -39.42 15.65 -9.87
N GLY A 340 -39.40 14.90 -10.97
CA GLY A 340 -40.53 14.69 -11.86
C GLY A 340 -40.69 13.21 -12.05
N SER A 341 -41.92 12.75 -11.96
CA SER A 341 -42.41 11.37 -11.97
C SER A 341 -41.97 10.44 -13.12
N ASP A 342 -41.02 10.85 -13.95
CA ASP A 342 -40.49 10.08 -15.08
C ASP A 342 -39.17 9.39 -14.71
N TYR A 343 -39.28 8.38 -13.86
CA TYR A 343 -38.16 7.55 -13.43
C TYR A 343 -37.76 6.46 -14.44
N ILE A 344 -38.55 6.26 -15.50
CA ILE A 344 -38.34 5.18 -16.48
C ILE A 344 -36.94 5.20 -17.11
N PRO A 345 -36.35 6.35 -17.49
CA PRO A 345 -35.00 6.38 -18.05
C PRO A 345 -33.89 6.04 -17.04
N CYS A 346 -34.21 6.07 -15.75
CA CYS A 346 -33.29 5.82 -14.64
C CYS A 346 -33.31 4.35 -14.19
N VAL A 347 -34.15 3.50 -14.79
CA VAL A 347 -34.20 2.06 -14.52
C VAL A 347 -33.27 1.36 -15.51
N ASP A 348 -32.24 0.69 -15.02
CA ASP A 348 -31.44 -0.22 -15.85
C ASP A 348 -32.20 -1.55 -16.03
N HIS A 349 -32.49 -2.22 -14.91
CA HIS A 349 -33.30 -3.44 -14.91
C HIS A 349 -34.02 -3.64 -13.56
N THR A 350 -34.71 -4.78 -13.41
CA THR A 350 -35.33 -5.19 -12.15
C THR A 350 -34.88 -6.59 -11.78
N GLU A 351 -34.66 -6.82 -10.49
CA GLU A 351 -34.11 -8.08 -9.97
C GLU A 351 -34.95 -8.61 -8.80
N TRP A 352 -35.17 -9.94 -8.77
CA TRP A 352 -35.86 -10.59 -7.66
C TRP A 352 -34.83 -11.08 -6.64
N TRP A 353 -34.99 -10.73 -5.38
CA TRP A 353 -34.07 -11.13 -4.31
C TRP A 353 -34.63 -12.27 -3.47
N TRP A 354 -33.74 -13.13 -2.94
CA TRP A 354 -34.08 -14.30 -2.13
C TRP A 354 -34.83 -15.43 -2.84
N ASP A 355 -34.75 -15.50 -4.18
CA ASP A 355 -35.28 -16.64 -4.92
C ASP A 355 -34.43 -17.92 -4.76
N ASP A 356 -34.93 -19.07 -5.23
CA ASP A 356 -34.24 -20.36 -5.10
C ASP A 356 -33.02 -20.52 -6.05
N GLY A 357 -32.44 -19.42 -6.52
CA GLY A 357 -31.25 -19.34 -7.36
C GLY A 357 -31.51 -19.38 -8.87
N ASP A 358 -32.75 -19.13 -9.32
CA ASP A 358 -33.12 -19.10 -10.74
C ASP A 358 -33.61 -17.73 -11.25
N GLY A 359 -33.59 -16.70 -10.42
CA GLY A 359 -33.94 -15.32 -10.79
C GLY A 359 -35.44 -15.00 -10.72
N VAL A 360 -36.32 -16.00 -10.52
CA VAL A 360 -37.79 -15.82 -10.69
C VAL A 360 -38.69 -16.80 -9.93
N THR A 361 -38.16 -17.81 -9.22
CA THR A 361 -38.96 -18.82 -8.51
C THR A 361 -38.70 -18.84 -7.01
N TYR A 362 -39.77 -18.74 -6.23
CA TYR A 362 -39.73 -18.79 -4.76
C TYR A 362 -40.42 -20.05 -4.24
N THR A 363 -39.76 -20.83 -3.37
CA THR A 363 -40.35 -22.03 -2.76
C THR A 363 -40.67 -21.83 -1.29
N ASN A 364 -41.95 -22.00 -0.93
CA ASN A 364 -42.44 -21.80 0.44
C ASN A 364 -41.98 -20.45 1.02
N ALA A 365 -42.07 -19.39 0.24
CA ALA A 365 -41.63 -18.08 0.70
C ALA A 365 -42.69 -17.42 1.57
N THR A 366 -42.23 -16.77 2.65
CA THR A 366 -43.04 -15.91 3.50
C THR A 366 -43.23 -14.52 2.91
N ASP A 367 -42.41 -14.18 1.94
CA ASP A 367 -42.26 -12.87 1.34
C ASP A 367 -41.62 -12.99 -0.05
N ILE A 368 -41.72 -11.94 -0.84
CA ILE A 368 -41.04 -11.78 -2.12
C ILE A 368 -40.57 -10.32 -2.23
N GLU A 369 -39.48 -10.10 -2.95
CA GLU A 369 -38.84 -8.80 -3.07
C GLU A 369 -38.42 -8.56 -4.51
N LEU A 370 -38.87 -7.45 -5.08
CA LEU A 370 -38.46 -6.99 -6.38
C LEU A 370 -37.77 -5.65 -6.23
N ASP A 371 -36.60 -5.53 -6.82
CA ASP A 371 -35.84 -4.29 -6.82
C ASP A 371 -35.85 -3.67 -8.22
N ILE A 372 -35.76 -2.34 -8.24
CA ILE A 372 -35.21 -1.62 -9.39
C ILE A 372 -33.72 -1.50 -9.16
N ILE A 373 -32.94 -1.89 -10.17
CA ILE A 373 -31.52 -1.55 -10.27
C ILE A 373 -31.45 -0.26 -11.09
N PRO A 374 -31.07 0.88 -10.48
CA PRO A 374 -30.96 2.12 -11.20
C PRO A 374 -29.81 2.10 -12.20
N THR A 375 -29.91 2.95 -13.23
CA THR A 375 -28.74 3.35 -14.02
C THR A 375 -27.69 4.00 -13.12
N ILE A 376 -26.40 3.93 -13.46
CA ILE A 376 -25.31 4.49 -12.65
C ILE A 376 -25.58 5.92 -12.16
N ASP A 377 -26.11 6.79 -13.02
CA ASP A 377 -26.44 8.19 -12.71
C ASP A 377 -27.55 8.36 -11.65
N ALA A 378 -28.35 7.31 -11.43
CA ALA A 378 -29.48 7.29 -10.50
C ALA A 378 -29.23 6.37 -9.28
N GLN A 379 -28.01 5.84 -9.14
CA GLN A 379 -27.56 5.11 -7.94
C GLN A 379 -26.99 6.05 -6.86
N ASP A 380 -26.74 7.32 -7.18
CA ASP A 380 -26.31 8.33 -6.21
C ASP A 380 -27.37 8.49 -5.11
N TYR A 381 -26.95 8.43 -3.84
CA TYR A 381 -27.84 8.57 -2.68
C TYR A 381 -28.56 9.92 -2.60
N SER A 382 -28.10 10.93 -3.33
CA SER A 382 -28.79 12.21 -3.49
C SER A 382 -29.95 12.17 -4.49
N PHE A 383 -30.03 11.13 -5.34
CA PHE A 383 -31.15 10.88 -6.24
C PHE A 383 -32.27 10.15 -5.49
N ILE A 384 -33.34 10.89 -5.14
CA ILE A 384 -34.46 10.35 -4.36
C ILE A 384 -35.58 9.82 -5.27
N TRP A 385 -35.95 8.56 -5.05
CA TRP A 385 -37.06 7.86 -5.67
C TRP A 385 -38.31 7.97 -4.81
N ASP A 386 -39.31 8.72 -5.25
CA ASP A 386 -40.62 8.81 -4.60
C ASP A 386 -41.63 7.92 -5.35
N PHE A 387 -42.03 6.81 -4.74
CA PHE A 387 -42.82 5.78 -5.40
C PHE A 387 -43.84 5.11 -4.48
N TYR A 388 -44.72 4.30 -5.08
CA TYR A 388 -45.45 3.23 -4.40
C TYR A 388 -45.44 2.01 -5.32
N TYR A 389 -45.79 0.83 -4.82
CA TYR A 389 -45.90 -0.37 -5.65
C TYR A 389 -47.22 -1.10 -5.45
N GLU A 390 -47.65 -1.81 -6.48
CA GLU A 390 -48.77 -2.73 -6.42
C GLU A 390 -48.29 -4.17 -6.58
N VAL A 391 -48.89 -5.09 -5.83
CA VAL A 391 -48.71 -6.53 -6.03
C VAL A 391 -49.98 -7.12 -6.62
N ALA A 392 -49.82 -7.83 -7.74
CA ALA A 392 -50.88 -8.60 -8.37
C ALA A 392 -50.63 -10.10 -8.25
N TYR A 393 -51.69 -10.85 -7.91
CA TYR A 393 -51.67 -12.31 -7.86
C TYR A 393 -52.56 -12.88 -8.98
N ASN A 394 -51.99 -13.72 -9.84
CA ASN A 394 -52.64 -14.27 -11.03
C ASN A 394 -53.38 -13.19 -11.86
N GLY A 395 -52.73 -12.03 -12.04
CA GLY A 395 -53.21 -10.90 -12.84
C GLY A 395 -54.26 -10.00 -12.16
N SER A 396 -54.53 -10.18 -10.86
CA SER A 396 -55.41 -9.28 -10.09
C SER A 396 -54.63 -8.57 -8.98
N THR A 397 -54.63 -7.24 -8.95
CA THR A 397 -54.03 -6.46 -7.86
C THR A 397 -54.66 -6.84 -6.52
N ILE A 398 -53.82 -7.27 -5.58
CA ILE A 398 -54.21 -7.70 -4.23
C ILE A 398 -53.72 -6.75 -3.14
N TYR A 399 -52.67 -5.98 -3.43
CA TYR A 399 -52.00 -5.08 -2.51
C TYR A 399 -51.53 -3.81 -3.24
N THR A 400 -51.56 -2.69 -2.54
CA THR A 400 -50.95 -1.41 -2.92
C THR A 400 -50.23 -0.89 -1.68
N SER A 401 -48.94 -0.58 -1.79
CA SER A 401 -48.16 -0.01 -0.69
C SER A 401 -48.63 1.41 -0.35
N SER A 402 -48.17 1.95 0.78
CA SER A 402 -48.13 3.41 0.95
C SER A 402 -47.07 4.02 0.03
N ASP A 403 -47.13 5.34 -0.14
CA ASP A 403 -46.05 6.15 -0.70
C ASP A 403 -44.75 5.88 0.11
N ARG A 404 -43.62 5.82 -0.60
CA ARG A 404 -42.27 5.56 -0.10
C ARG A 404 -41.28 6.53 -0.77
N SER A 405 -40.15 6.73 -0.09
CA SER A 405 -38.98 7.43 -0.60
C SER A 405 -37.75 6.55 -0.37
N ASP A 406 -36.89 6.42 -1.37
CA ASP A 406 -35.70 5.56 -1.32
C ASP A 406 -34.57 6.14 -2.20
N SER A 407 -33.33 5.70 -2.00
CA SER A 407 -32.17 6.08 -2.84
C SER A 407 -31.02 5.09 -2.71
N GLY A 408 -30.09 5.12 -3.67
CA GLY A 408 -28.93 4.22 -3.69
C GLY A 408 -28.99 3.20 -4.83
N MET A 409 -28.26 2.10 -4.67
CA MET A 409 -28.08 1.08 -5.71
C MET A 409 -29.28 0.15 -5.89
N TYR A 410 -30.19 0.10 -4.92
CA TYR A 410 -31.35 -0.80 -4.88
C TYR A 410 -32.57 -0.02 -4.43
N ILE A 411 -33.65 -0.06 -5.21
CA ILE A 411 -34.93 0.57 -4.85
C ILE A 411 -35.95 -0.53 -4.62
N GLU A 412 -36.26 -0.76 -3.35
CA GLU A 412 -36.74 -2.06 -2.89
C GLU A 412 -38.27 -2.10 -2.71
N ALA A 413 -38.90 -3.22 -3.13
CA ALA A 413 -40.31 -3.49 -2.89
C ALA A 413 -40.54 -4.88 -2.29
N TYR A 414 -40.71 -4.89 -0.96
CA TYR A 414 -41.05 -6.09 -0.18
C TYR A 414 -42.56 -6.37 -0.14
N PHE A 415 -42.94 -7.65 -0.26
CA PHE A 415 -44.31 -8.09 -0.04
C PHE A 415 -44.37 -9.36 0.79
N TYR A 416 -44.98 -9.28 1.97
CA TYR A 416 -45.11 -10.38 2.91
C TYR A 416 -46.47 -11.07 2.81
N ALA A 417 -46.51 -12.38 3.05
CA ALA A 417 -47.74 -13.15 3.15
C ALA A 417 -48.71 -12.56 4.18
N SER A 418 -48.20 -11.97 5.26
CA SER A 418 -48.99 -11.32 6.31
C SER A 418 -49.72 -10.05 5.85
N ASP A 419 -49.26 -9.40 4.78
CA ASP A 419 -49.82 -8.12 4.33
C ASP A 419 -51.24 -8.28 3.78
N VAL A 420 -51.50 -9.44 3.15
CA VAL A 420 -52.81 -9.76 2.58
C VAL A 420 -53.24 -11.17 3.00
N PRO A 421 -54.12 -11.30 4.01
CA PRO A 421 -54.58 -12.59 4.51
C PRO A 421 -55.22 -13.51 3.44
N ALA A 422 -55.68 -12.95 2.32
CA ALA A 422 -56.25 -13.72 1.21
C ALA A 422 -55.20 -14.50 0.39
N VAL A 423 -53.92 -14.12 0.45
CA VAL A 423 -52.81 -14.84 -0.20
C VAL A 423 -51.84 -15.50 0.78
N SER A 424 -52.09 -15.38 2.09
CA SER A 424 -51.42 -16.15 3.13
C SER A 424 -52.05 -17.55 3.25
N ALA A 425 -51.26 -18.59 3.00
CA ALA A 425 -51.65 -19.96 3.24
C ALA A 425 -51.62 -20.29 4.75
N PRO A 426 -52.36 -21.31 5.23
CA PRO A 426 -52.42 -21.63 6.65
C PRO A 426 -51.09 -22.03 7.30
N ASP A 427 -50.07 -22.35 6.51
CA ASP A 427 -48.70 -22.62 6.97
C ASP A 427 -47.83 -21.37 7.11
N GLY A 428 -48.36 -20.19 6.77
CA GLY A 428 -47.67 -18.90 6.88
C GLY A 428 -46.97 -18.45 5.60
N TYR A 429 -46.91 -19.30 4.57
CA TYR A 429 -46.30 -18.98 3.28
C TYR A 429 -47.31 -18.35 2.32
N LEU A 430 -46.81 -17.75 1.25
CA LEU A 430 -47.63 -17.34 0.10
C LEU A 430 -48.26 -18.58 -0.58
N TYR A 431 -49.46 -18.46 -1.15
CA TYR A 431 -50.04 -19.52 -1.98
C TYR A 431 -49.26 -19.67 -3.29
N SER A 432 -49.29 -20.87 -3.90
CA SER A 432 -48.67 -21.05 -5.21
C SER A 432 -49.30 -20.16 -6.28
N GLY A 433 -48.52 -19.56 -7.18
CA GLY A 433 -49.04 -18.80 -8.32
C GLY A 433 -48.07 -17.75 -8.85
N GLU A 434 -48.53 -16.97 -9.83
CA GLU A 434 -47.77 -15.86 -10.39
C GLU A 434 -48.03 -14.60 -9.56
N TYR A 435 -46.95 -13.96 -9.12
CA TYR A 435 -46.96 -12.68 -8.42
C TYR A 435 -46.23 -11.64 -9.25
N THR A 436 -46.84 -10.47 -9.41
CA THR A 436 -46.26 -9.35 -10.16
C THR A 436 -46.14 -8.15 -9.22
N ILE A 437 -44.95 -7.60 -9.06
CA ILE A 437 -44.74 -6.31 -8.40
C ILE A 437 -44.58 -5.24 -9.47
N THR A 438 -45.27 -4.12 -9.30
CA THR A 438 -45.22 -2.98 -10.23
C THR A 438 -44.98 -1.69 -9.46
N PHE A 439 -43.87 -1.02 -9.77
CA PHE A 439 -43.51 0.28 -9.21
C PHE A 439 -44.23 1.40 -9.97
N PHE A 440 -44.71 2.39 -9.23
CA PHE A 440 -45.37 3.58 -9.74
C PHE A 440 -44.78 4.82 -9.09
N ALA A 441 -44.57 5.88 -9.87
CA ALA A 441 -44.34 7.21 -9.34
C ALA A 441 -45.61 7.70 -8.63
N LEU A 442 -45.48 8.68 -7.73
CA LEU A 442 -46.61 9.19 -6.95
C LEU A 442 -47.76 9.80 -7.78
N ASP A 443 -47.54 10.13 -9.06
CA ASP A 443 -48.60 10.57 -9.97
C ASP A 443 -49.35 9.42 -10.67
N GLY A 444 -48.95 8.17 -10.41
CA GLY A 444 -49.50 6.95 -10.99
C GLY A 444 -48.83 6.50 -12.28
N THR A 445 -47.72 7.11 -12.70
CA THR A 445 -46.91 6.64 -13.83
C THR A 445 -46.19 5.36 -13.45
N GLN A 446 -46.36 4.28 -14.22
CA GLN A 446 -45.63 3.04 -14.01
C GLN A 446 -44.14 3.23 -14.31
N ILE A 447 -43.29 2.88 -13.36
CA ILE A 447 -41.82 2.95 -13.44
C ILE A 447 -41.28 1.64 -14.00
N ALA A 448 -41.50 0.54 -13.29
CA ALA A 448 -41.01 -0.80 -13.62
C ALA A 448 -41.99 -1.89 -13.16
N SER A 449 -41.88 -3.09 -13.73
CA SER A 449 -42.74 -4.22 -13.37
C SER A 449 -42.07 -5.54 -13.72
N ASN A 450 -42.13 -6.51 -12.81
CA ASN A 450 -41.64 -7.86 -13.07
C ASN A 450 -42.56 -8.91 -12.40
N THR A 451 -42.44 -10.17 -12.81
CA THR A 451 -43.26 -11.29 -12.32
C THR A 451 -42.39 -12.46 -11.88
N CYS A 452 -42.71 -13.03 -10.72
CA CYS A 452 -42.13 -14.27 -10.21
C CYS A 452 -43.20 -15.36 -10.05
N THR A 453 -42.74 -16.60 -9.85
CA THR A 453 -43.58 -17.75 -9.51
C THR A 453 -43.31 -18.18 -8.08
N VAL A 454 -44.35 -18.19 -7.24
CA VAL A 454 -44.29 -18.81 -5.93
C VAL A 454 -44.78 -20.26 -6.01
N VAL A 455 -44.05 -21.18 -5.41
CA VAL A 455 -44.37 -22.59 -5.25
C VAL A 455 -44.52 -22.91 -3.77
N ASN A 456 -45.75 -23.09 -3.31
CA ASN A 456 -46.02 -23.61 -1.97
C ASN A 456 -46.23 -25.12 -2.04
N SER A 457 -45.34 -25.86 -1.36
CA SER A 457 -45.29 -27.32 -1.39
C SER A 457 -46.49 -28.00 -0.72
N THR A 458 -47.22 -27.27 0.13
CA THR A 458 -48.39 -27.76 0.88
C THR A 458 -49.70 -27.31 0.22
N TYR A 459 -49.75 -26.07 -0.27
CA TYR A 459 -50.96 -25.41 -0.77
C TYR A 459 -50.77 -24.95 -2.23
N GLY A 460 -51.72 -25.35 -3.10
CA GLY A 460 -51.76 -24.89 -4.50
C GLY A 460 -52.19 -23.43 -4.63
N ALA A 461 -52.72 -23.04 -5.79
CA ALA A 461 -53.26 -21.70 -5.97
C ALA A 461 -54.46 -21.40 -5.05
N ALA A 462 -54.55 -20.15 -4.58
CA ALA A 462 -55.71 -19.67 -3.84
C ALA A 462 -56.98 -19.77 -4.70
N ASP A 463 -58.16 -19.91 -4.08
CA ASP A 463 -59.43 -20.23 -4.76
C ASP A 463 -60.06 -19.07 -5.56
N GLY A 464 -59.26 -18.08 -5.96
CA GLY A 464 -59.65 -16.99 -6.88
C GLY A 464 -60.57 -15.93 -6.27
N SER A 465 -60.76 -15.92 -4.95
CA SER A 465 -61.66 -14.98 -4.26
C SER A 465 -60.94 -13.81 -3.56
N ALA A 466 -59.65 -13.58 -3.82
CA ALA A 466 -58.92 -12.46 -3.23
C ALA A 466 -59.55 -11.13 -3.68
N THR A 467 -60.16 -10.40 -2.75
CA THR A 467 -60.67 -9.05 -2.98
C THR A 467 -59.54 -8.08 -2.59
N PRO A 468 -59.26 -7.03 -3.38
CA PRO A 468 -58.21 -6.06 -3.05
C PRO A 468 -58.48 -5.52 -1.64
N THR A 469 -57.49 -5.63 -0.76
CA THR A 469 -57.56 -5.04 0.58
C THR A 469 -56.64 -3.83 0.57
N SER A 470 -57.22 -2.63 0.59
CA SER A 470 -56.42 -1.43 0.84
C SER A 470 -55.87 -1.51 2.27
N THR A 471 -54.56 -1.46 2.42
CA THR A 471 -53.89 -1.56 3.72
C THR A 471 -54.31 -0.40 4.63
N PRO A 472 -54.78 -0.65 5.86
CA PRO A 472 -54.75 0.36 6.91
C PRO A 472 -53.28 0.61 7.26
N THR A 473 -52.84 1.88 7.30
CA THR A 473 -51.48 2.31 7.68
C THR A 473 -50.91 1.43 8.80
N SER A 474 -50.08 0.46 8.44
CA SER A 474 -49.33 -0.38 9.37
C SER A 474 -47.87 -0.24 9.01
N THR A 475 -47.11 0.30 9.98
CA THR A 475 -45.66 0.42 9.96
C THR A 475 -45.03 -0.94 9.61
N PRO A 476 -44.11 -1.01 8.64
CA PRO A 476 -43.35 -2.21 8.36
C PRO A 476 -42.56 -2.61 9.60
N SER A 477 -42.64 -3.88 9.97
CA SER A 477 -41.75 -4.51 10.94
C SER A 477 -40.51 -4.98 10.19
N GLY A 478 -39.57 -4.07 9.96
CA GLY A 478 -38.20 -4.44 9.56
C GLY A 478 -37.52 -5.20 10.70
N ASP A 479 -36.56 -6.05 10.35
CA ASP A 479 -35.75 -6.82 11.29
C ASP A 479 -35.28 -5.97 12.46
N THR A 480 -35.29 -6.58 13.65
CA THR A 480 -35.36 -5.93 14.96
C THR A 480 -34.37 -4.77 15.14
N ALA A 481 -34.78 -3.57 14.72
CA ALA A 481 -34.37 -2.36 15.39
C ALA A 481 -34.76 -2.51 16.87
N PRO A 482 -33.90 -2.11 17.82
CA PRO A 482 -34.20 -2.22 19.24
C PRO A 482 -35.55 -1.53 19.52
N ASP A 483 -36.52 -2.29 20.04
CA ASP A 483 -37.92 -1.88 20.28
C ASP A 483 -38.09 -0.62 21.18
N ASP A 484 -37.02 0.03 21.63
CA ASP A 484 -37.07 1.25 22.46
C ASP A 484 -35.76 2.06 22.33
N PHE A 485 -35.75 3.15 21.54
CA PHE A 485 -34.67 4.16 21.48
C PHE A 485 -34.64 4.99 22.76
N THR A 486 -34.28 4.35 23.87
CA THR A 486 -34.12 5.01 25.16
C THR A 486 -32.75 5.64 25.25
N ALA A 487 -32.70 6.92 25.65
CA ALA A 487 -31.44 7.62 25.91
C ALA A 487 -30.53 6.79 26.83
N GLY A 488 -29.30 6.54 26.38
CA GLY A 488 -28.33 5.70 27.08
C GLY A 488 -28.44 4.21 26.79
N ALA A 489 -29.25 3.80 25.80
CA ALA A 489 -29.15 2.47 25.24
C ALA A 489 -27.77 2.31 24.58
N THR A 490 -27.08 1.23 24.95
CA THR A 490 -25.81 0.82 24.36
C THR A 490 -25.92 -0.67 24.06
N GLU A 491 -25.44 -1.07 22.88
CA GLU A 491 -25.37 -2.48 22.50
C GLU A 491 -23.96 -2.79 22.00
N ILE A 492 -23.42 -3.88 22.55
CA ILE A 492 -22.14 -4.45 22.16
C ILE A 492 -22.46 -5.71 21.36
N VAL A 493 -22.11 -5.69 20.08
CA VAL A 493 -22.36 -6.79 19.13
C VAL A 493 -21.11 -7.65 19.01
N SER A 494 -19.94 -7.02 18.84
CA SER A 494 -18.66 -7.72 18.74
C SER A 494 -18.08 -8.10 20.09
N SER A 495 -17.49 -9.29 20.15
CA SER A 495 -16.83 -9.80 21.37
C SER A 495 -15.51 -9.09 21.70
N SER A 496 -14.96 -8.31 20.75
CA SER A 496 -13.75 -7.52 20.96
C SER A 496 -14.02 -6.25 21.76
N VAL A 497 -15.26 -5.76 21.82
CA VAL A 497 -15.69 -4.59 22.61
C VAL A 497 -16.06 -5.02 24.03
N ASP A 498 -15.50 -4.37 25.05
CA ASP A 498 -15.77 -4.71 26.45
C ASP A 498 -16.30 -3.54 27.30
N LEU A 499 -16.27 -2.31 26.77
CA LEU A 499 -16.94 -1.15 27.34
C LEU A 499 -17.42 -0.22 26.22
N LEU A 500 -18.65 0.27 26.37
CA LEU A 500 -19.28 1.22 25.45
C LEU A 500 -20.11 2.18 26.29
N ASP A 501 -19.76 3.47 26.29
CA ASP A 501 -20.54 4.51 26.98
C ASP A 501 -20.26 5.90 26.40
N TRP A 502 -21.14 6.86 26.71
CA TRP A 502 -20.99 8.25 26.29
C TRP A 502 -20.10 9.01 27.28
N TRP A 503 -19.21 9.86 26.76
CA TRP A 503 -18.26 10.63 27.54
C TRP A 503 -18.49 12.13 27.37
N ASP A 504 -18.52 12.86 28.48
CA ASP A 504 -18.54 14.32 28.48
C ASP A 504 -17.11 14.84 28.55
N THR A 505 -16.59 15.29 27.39
CA THR A 505 -15.24 15.82 27.26
C THR A 505 -15.04 17.12 28.02
N GLU A 506 -16.09 17.95 28.20
CA GLU A 506 -16.00 19.21 28.93
C GLU A 506 -15.90 18.98 30.45
N ASN A 507 -16.62 17.98 30.97
CA ASN A 507 -16.67 17.68 32.40
C ASN A 507 -15.74 16.52 32.83
N GLU A 508 -15.08 15.86 31.89
CA GLU A 508 -14.22 14.68 32.09
C GLU A 508 -14.93 13.55 32.87
N GLU A 509 -16.17 13.24 32.48
CA GLU A 509 -16.98 12.20 33.14
C GLU A 509 -17.81 11.32 32.19
N TRP A 510 -18.05 10.07 32.61
CA TRP A 510 -18.96 9.13 31.93
C TRP A 510 -20.42 9.55 32.15
N LEU A 511 -21.18 9.66 31.06
CA LEU A 511 -22.58 10.05 31.10
C LEU A 511 -23.49 8.85 31.27
N VAL A 512 -23.85 8.58 32.53
CA VAL A 512 -24.84 7.54 32.85
C VAL A 512 -26.17 7.86 32.16
N GLY A 513 -26.47 7.09 31.10
CA GLY A 513 -27.70 7.23 30.33
C GLY A 513 -27.60 8.14 29.11
N GLY A 514 -26.39 8.51 28.66
CA GLY A 514 -26.16 9.25 27.42
C GLY A 514 -26.95 10.55 27.34
N LYS A 515 -26.89 11.41 28.36
CA LYS A 515 -27.65 12.67 28.41
C LYS A 515 -26.75 13.88 28.45
N TYR A 516 -26.76 14.65 27.38
CA TYR A 516 -26.07 15.91 27.24
C TYR A 516 -27.04 17.09 27.47
N PRO A 517 -26.60 18.18 28.13
CA PRO A 517 -27.43 19.37 28.29
C PRO A 517 -27.70 20.08 26.95
N SER A 518 -28.77 20.87 26.89
CA SER A 518 -29.00 21.73 25.71
C SER A 518 -27.85 22.71 25.51
N GLY A 519 -27.41 22.87 24.26
CA GLY A 519 -26.29 23.75 23.90
C GLY A 519 -24.91 23.11 24.03
N THR A 520 -24.82 21.80 24.30
CA THR A 520 -23.60 21.02 24.11
C THR A 520 -23.08 21.20 22.68
N SER A 521 -21.78 21.50 22.53
CA SER A 521 -21.15 21.65 21.22
C SER A 521 -20.56 20.35 20.67
N GLU A 522 -20.33 19.36 21.54
CA GLU A 522 -19.63 18.12 21.21
C GLU A 522 -20.24 16.93 21.97
N ILE A 523 -20.46 15.82 21.28
CA ILE A 523 -20.81 14.53 21.91
C ILE A 523 -19.77 13.48 21.52
N MET A 524 -19.48 12.55 22.42
CA MET A 524 -18.44 11.55 22.23
C MET A 524 -18.92 10.18 22.69
N LEU A 525 -18.87 9.20 21.79
CA LEU A 525 -19.03 7.79 22.11
C LEU A 525 -17.63 7.17 22.26
N ALA A 526 -17.34 6.62 23.44
CA ALA A 526 -16.07 5.94 23.69
C ALA A 526 -16.28 4.43 23.73
N VAL A 527 -15.54 3.72 22.88
CA VAL A 527 -15.64 2.27 22.70
C VAL A 527 -14.32 1.62 23.08
N ARG A 528 -14.26 0.95 24.25
CA ARG A 528 -13.07 0.20 24.66
C ARG A 528 -13.05 -1.16 23.99
N THR A 529 -11.91 -1.54 23.44
CA THR A 529 -11.68 -2.86 22.87
C THR A 529 -10.63 -3.65 23.64
N THR A 530 -10.66 -4.97 23.47
CA THR A 530 -9.67 -5.91 24.02
C THR A 530 -8.52 -6.16 23.07
N GLU A 531 -8.60 -5.63 21.85
CA GLU A 531 -7.63 -5.77 20.77
C GLU A 531 -6.47 -4.80 20.97
N THR A 532 -5.24 -5.29 20.85
CA THR A 532 -4.02 -4.47 21.05
C THR A 532 -3.44 -3.93 19.75
N SER A 533 -3.96 -4.38 18.61
CA SER A 533 -3.68 -3.83 17.28
C SER A 533 -4.80 -2.86 16.92
N ASP A 534 -4.47 -1.82 16.15
CA ASP A 534 -5.43 -0.89 15.59
C ASP A 534 -5.71 -1.29 14.13
N PRO A 535 -6.75 -2.10 13.85
CA PRO A 535 -7.07 -2.52 12.49
C PRO A 535 -7.65 -1.39 11.61
N GLY A 536 -7.85 -0.17 12.13
CA GLY A 536 -8.71 0.80 11.47
C GLY A 536 -10.18 0.40 11.62
N ARG A 537 -11.05 1.39 11.88
CA ARG A 537 -12.49 1.23 12.02
C ARG A 537 -13.17 2.45 11.44
N TYR A 538 -14.42 2.32 11.00
CA TYR A 538 -15.23 3.48 10.61
C TYR A 538 -16.48 3.59 11.47
N TYR A 539 -17.03 4.80 11.53
CA TYR A 539 -18.22 5.11 12.31
C TYR A 539 -19.26 5.84 11.46
N GLU A 540 -20.50 5.82 11.93
CA GLU A 540 -21.62 6.57 11.36
C GLU A 540 -22.41 7.26 12.48
N PHE A 541 -22.87 8.49 12.22
CA PHE A 541 -23.78 9.23 13.08
C PHE A 541 -25.15 9.42 12.43
N TYR A 542 -26.18 9.27 13.25
CA TYR A 542 -27.55 9.57 12.87
C TYR A 542 -28.21 10.49 13.89
N TYR A 543 -29.17 11.31 13.45
CA TYR A 543 -29.91 12.24 14.29
C TYR A 543 -31.41 12.18 14.04
N ALA A 544 -32.18 12.30 15.11
CA ALA A 544 -33.60 12.59 15.04
C ALA A 544 -34.00 13.68 16.05
N PRO A 545 -35.05 14.47 15.76
CA PRO A 545 -35.62 15.39 16.75
C PRO A 545 -36.09 14.65 18.02
N LEU A 546 -36.10 15.34 19.16
CA LEU A 546 -36.62 14.78 20.42
C LEU A 546 -38.07 14.29 20.27
N GLY A 547 -38.35 13.10 20.80
CA GLY A 547 -39.68 12.47 20.75
C GLY A 547 -39.92 11.55 19.55
N THR A 548 -38.91 11.38 18.70
CA THR A 548 -38.91 10.38 17.63
C THR A 548 -38.89 8.96 18.21
N THR A 549 -39.66 8.06 17.63
CA THR A 549 -39.78 6.66 18.07
C THR A 549 -39.53 5.64 16.96
N ASP A 550 -39.38 6.08 15.71
CA ASP A 550 -39.14 5.25 14.54
C ASP A 550 -37.71 5.47 14.06
N PHE A 551 -36.98 4.41 13.75
CA PHE A 551 -35.61 4.50 13.23
C PHE A 551 -35.58 5.18 11.86
N ASN A 552 -36.62 4.99 11.04
CA ASN A 552 -36.68 5.55 9.70
C ASN A 552 -36.79 7.09 9.68
N ASP A 553 -37.08 7.69 10.84
CA ASP A 553 -37.12 9.15 11.00
C ASP A 553 -35.73 9.74 11.32
N PHE A 554 -34.70 8.91 11.49
CA PHE A 554 -33.33 9.37 11.69
C PHE A 554 -32.70 9.82 10.36
N THR A 555 -32.01 10.94 10.42
CA THR A 555 -31.23 11.49 9.31
C THR A 555 -29.76 11.16 9.54
N PHE A 556 -29.10 10.60 8.53
CA PHE A 556 -27.64 10.45 8.52
C PHE A 556 -26.96 11.81 8.66
N LEU A 557 -25.93 11.89 9.51
CA LEU A 557 -25.21 13.13 9.80
C LEU A 557 -23.77 13.10 9.31
N ASP A 558 -23.03 12.04 9.63
CA ASP A 558 -21.57 12.01 9.48
C ASP A 558 -21.06 10.58 9.40
N TYR A 559 -19.91 10.39 8.76
CA TYR A 559 -19.14 9.15 8.78
C TYR A 559 -17.65 9.44 8.70
N GLY A 560 -16.83 8.49 9.14
CA GLY A 560 -15.39 8.58 8.95
C GLY A 560 -14.63 7.44 9.60
N THR A 561 -13.32 7.44 9.42
CA THR A 561 -12.43 6.48 10.08
C THR A 561 -12.03 6.97 11.47
N VAL A 562 -11.87 6.05 12.42
CA VAL A 562 -11.41 6.32 13.78
C VAL A 562 -10.24 5.40 14.12
N ASN A 563 -9.17 6.00 14.64
CA ASN A 563 -8.00 5.28 15.11
C ASN A 563 -8.08 5.04 16.62
N GLN A 564 -7.40 3.98 17.06
CA GLN A 564 -7.37 3.56 18.44
C GLN A 564 -6.45 4.47 19.29
N THR A 565 -6.98 4.98 20.41
CA THR A 565 -6.22 5.70 21.43
C THR A 565 -6.01 4.81 22.67
N THR A 566 -4.76 4.61 23.08
CA THR A 566 -4.45 3.76 24.25
C THR A 566 -4.40 4.56 25.54
N TYR A 567 -5.29 4.23 26.47
CA TYR A 567 -5.33 4.73 27.84
C TYR A 567 -4.77 3.73 28.84
N SER A 568 -4.65 4.14 30.11
CA SER A 568 -4.06 3.30 31.16
C SER A 568 -4.84 2.01 31.48
N ASP A 569 -6.10 1.95 31.08
CA ASP A 569 -7.04 0.86 31.32
C ASP A 569 -7.42 0.10 30.04
N GLY A 570 -6.88 0.48 28.89
CA GLY A 570 -7.06 -0.22 27.62
C GLY A 570 -7.09 0.70 26.42
N PRO A 571 -7.22 0.14 25.22
CA PRO A 571 -7.41 0.89 24.00
C PRO A 571 -8.88 1.27 23.74
N TYR A 572 -9.09 2.45 23.17
CA TYR A 572 -10.41 3.01 22.90
C TYR A 572 -10.50 3.59 21.49
N TYR A 573 -11.68 3.49 20.87
CA TYR A 573 -12.09 4.35 19.77
C TYR A 573 -12.90 5.51 20.34
N ASP A 574 -12.35 6.72 20.23
CA ASP A 574 -12.98 7.96 20.69
C ASP A 574 -13.67 8.65 19.51
N ILE A 575 -14.98 8.43 19.37
CA ILE A 575 -15.76 8.88 18.23
C ILE A 575 -16.45 10.19 18.60
N ILE A 576 -16.11 11.28 17.93
CA ILE A 576 -16.51 12.65 18.30
C ILE A 576 -17.34 13.27 17.19
N LEU A 577 -18.49 13.85 17.56
CA LEU A 577 -19.27 14.76 16.72
C LEU A 577 -19.21 16.17 17.31
N ASP A 578 -18.44 17.07 16.68
CA ASP A 578 -18.17 18.44 17.17
C ASP A 578 -18.79 19.56 16.32
N SER A 579 -19.39 19.20 15.18
CA SER A 579 -20.03 20.14 14.27
C SER A 579 -21.52 19.84 14.18
N SER A 580 -22.36 20.80 14.54
CA SER A 580 -23.83 20.75 14.38
C SER A 580 -24.63 19.99 15.45
N VAL A 581 -24.11 19.84 16.66
CA VAL A 581 -24.89 19.30 17.79
C VAL A 581 -26.05 20.23 18.17
N VAL A 582 -27.27 19.78 17.96
CA VAL A 582 -28.55 20.41 18.34
C VAL A 582 -29.36 19.51 19.27
N ASP A 583 -30.38 20.06 19.94
CA ASP A 583 -31.27 19.25 20.81
C ASP A 583 -31.96 18.12 20.01
N GLY A 584 -31.80 16.86 20.42
CA GLY A 584 -32.25 15.68 19.68
C GLY A 584 -31.82 14.35 20.28
N ILE A 585 -32.05 13.29 19.53
CA ILE A 585 -31.58 11.92 19.77
C ILE A 585 -30.48 11.65 18.74
N TYR A 586 -29.36 11.08 19.18
CA TYR A 586 -28.23 10.71 18.34
C TYR A 586 -27.94 9.23 18.47
N ILE A 587 -27.57 8.61 17.37
CA ILE A 587 -27.04 7.24 17.31
C ILE A 587 -25.65 7.33 16.71
N CYS A 588 -24.71 6.62 17.33
CA CYS A 588 -23.38 6.42 16.78
C CYS A 588 -23.11 4.92 16.68
N ALA A 589 -22.80 4.45 15.48
CA ALA A 589 -22.46 3.06 15.18
C ALA A 589 -20.97 2.96 14.83
N LEU A 590 -20.31 1.91 15.31
CA LEU A 590 -18.91 1.56 15.00
C LEU A 590 -18.89 0.24 14.24
N TRP A 591 -18.18 0.21 13.13
CA TRP A 591 -18.14 -0.90 12.18
C TRP A 591 -16.70 -1.41 11.98
N GLU A 592 -16.56 -2.67 11.60
CA GLU A 592 -15.27 -3.24 11.17
C GLU A 592 -14.86 -2.67 9.81
N ASP A 593 -13.57 -2.41 9.63
CA ASP A 593 -12.99 -1.96 8.35
C ASP A 593 -12.58 -3.20 7.53
N ASP A 594 -13.55 -4.06 7.28
CA ASP A 594 -13.42 -5.21 6.38
C ASP A 594 -14.47 -5.14 5.26
N ALA A 595 -14.35 -6.01 4.26
CA ALA A 595 -15.21 -6.00 3.09
C ALA A 595 -16.70 -6.21 3.42
N ASP A 596 -17.00 -6.80 4.57
CA ASP A 596 -18.36 -7.13 5.01
C ASP A 596 -18.95 -6.06 5.95
N GLY A 597 -18.13 -5.16 6.51
CA GLY A 597 -18.56 -4.03 7.32
C GLY A 597 -19.37 -4.47 8.54
N GLU A 598 -18.87 -5.40 9.36
CA GLU A 598 -19.64 -5.92 10.49
C GLU A 598 -19.86 -4.86 11.60
N LEU A 599 -21.09 -4.74 12.11
CA LEU A 599 -21.41 -3.84 13.22
C LEU A 599 -20.74 -4.31 14.51
N MET A 600 -19.87 -3.49 15.10
CA MET A 600 -19.20 -3.82 16.36
C MET A 600 -20.02 -3.40 17.57
N ALA A 601 -20.52 -2.16 17.57
CA ALA A 601 -21.16 -1.56 18.71
C ALA A 601 -21.96 -0.32 18.29
N TYR A 602 -23.02 0.03 19.03
CA TYR A 602 -23.69 1.31 18.86
C TYR A 602 -24.20 1.89 20.17
N GLY A 603 -24.19 3.22 20.27
CA GLY A 603 -24.71 3.97 21.41
C GLY A 603 -25.78 4.97 21.01
N VAL A 604 -26.75 5.20 21.91
CA VAL A 604 -27.80 6.22 21.75
C VAL A 604 -27.65 7.28 22.84
N CYS A 605 -27.55 8.55 22.48
CA CYS A 605 -27.64 9.67 23.44
C CYS A 605 -28.74 10.66 23.08
N THR A 606 -29.01 11.55 24.03
CA THR A 606 -29.88 12.71 23.84
C THR A 606 -29.15 13.98 24.22
N VAL A 607 -29.38 15.03 23.45
CA VAL A 607 -28.96 16.40 23.75
C VAL A 607 -30.22 17.22 24.03
N GLY A 608 -30.26 17.93 25.17
CA GLY A 608 -31.41 18.75 25.56
C GLY A 608 -32.22 18.18 26.74
N GLU A 609 -33.25 18.92 27.18
CA GLU A 609 -34.10 18.46 28.30
C GLU A 609 -34.99 17.28 27.88
N VAL A 610 -34.87 16.15 28.60
CA VAL A 610 -35.84 15.04 28.60
C VAL A 610 -36.81 15.17 29.76
#